data_AF-A0A928JN47-F1
#
_entry.id   AF-A0A928JN47-F1
#
_cell.length_a   1.000
_cell.length_b   1.000
_cell.length_c   1.000
_cell.angle_alpha   90.00
_cell.angle_beta   90.00
_cell.angle_gamma   90.00
#
_symmetry.space_group_name_H-M   'P 1'
#
loop_
_entity.id
_entity.type
_entity.pdbx_description
1 polymer ?
#
loop_
_entity_poly.entity_id
_entity_poly.type
_entity_poly.pdbx_seq_one_letter_code
_entity_poly.pdbx_strand_id
1 'polypeptide(L)'
;MNKENIKNTESAKSSYKRMTTKQRKLFNSVMIVIFLLIFAGVNVFATFLVNRFPGLELDFTSQGVYSLQKTTEEYLEYMETEVTLKVLKEEAEFVGIDANYAYQVNQLLREMSRYDKVTLEYVNVAATSMKAMSEKYPDVNWSSSGNMVIVEDNNTGKYECLEIYDVFAPSYDTDGEIYISGQYIEQSVLSSIQKITAERVVKIALSTGNGEFFNKSSNLNSYCSYLPVILEDNAYEMEEVNLL
;
A
#
# COMPACT_ATOMS: atom_id res chain seq x y z
N MET A 1 40.15 36.29 -51.55
CA MET A 1 39.52 35.05 -51.04
C MET A 1 40.44 34.46 -49.99
N ASN A 2 39.95 34.32 -48.76
CA ASN A 2 40.72 34.01 -47.55
C ASN A 2 40.33 32.63 -47.03
N LYS A 3 41.28 31.69 -47.00
CA LYS A 3 41.38 30.45 -46.20
C LYS A 3 42.89 30.19 -46.19
N GLU A 4 43.59 30.00 -45.08
CA GLU A 4 43.33 29.00 -44.07
C GLU A 4 43.85 29.47 -42.71
N ASN A 5 43.01 29.24 -41.73
CA ASN A 5 43.23 29.49 -40.32
C ASN A 5 43.12 28.11 -39.67
N ILE A 6 44.23 27.41 -39.44
CA ILE A 6 44.38 26.29 -38.50
C ILE A 6 45.88 26.18 -38.19
N LYS A 7 46.28 26.67 -37.01
CA LYS A 7 47.33 26.10 -36.13
C LYS A 7 47.73 27.17 -35.11
N ASN A 8 46.90 27.36 -34.10
CA ASN A 8 47.39 27.84 -32.81
C ASN A 8 46.42 27.45 -31.71
N THR A 9 46.69 26.29 -31.09
CA THR A 9 46.16 25.91 -29.77
C THR A 9 46.97 24.72 -29.23
N GLU A 10 48.30 24.88 -29.18
CA GLU A 10 49.12 24.12 -28.23
C GLU A 10 49.58 25.07 -27.13
N SER A 11 48.88 25.06 -25.98
CA SER A 11 49.48 25.22 -24.64
C SER A 11 48.41 25.31 -23.55
N ALA A 12 47.91 24.15 -23.10
CA ALA A 12 47.40 23.98 -21.73
C ALA A 12 47.30 22.48 -21.39
N LYS A 13 48.40 21.72 -21.53
CA LYS A 13 48.45 20.38 -20.94
C LYS A 13 48.82 20.54 -19.46
N SER A 14 47.83 20.43 -18.58
CA SER A 14 48.05 20.39 -17.14
C SER A 14 48.89 19.16 -16.80
N SER A 15 50.00 19.39 -16.08
CA SER A 15 50.91 18.34 -15.66
C SER A 15 50.32 17.62 -14.45
N TYR A 16 49.50 16.60 -14.70
CA TYR A 16 49.12 15.66 -13.64
C TYR A 16 50.37 14.84 -13.26
N LYS A 17 50.98 15.18 -12.12
CA LYS A 17 52.15 14.50 -11.59
C LYS A 17 51.79 13.02 -11.36
N ARG A 18 52.31 12.13 -12.21
CA ARG A 18 52.06 10.68 -12.12
C ARG A 18 52.56 10.17 -10.76
N MET A 19 51.61 9.73 -9.93
CA MET A 19 51.86 9.19 -8.61
C MET A 19 52.70 7.90 -8.71
N THR A 20 53.81 7.84 -7.98
CA THR A 20 54.71 6.67 -8.01
C THR A 20 54.02 5.41 -7.51
N THR A 21 54.43 4.22 -7.95
CA THR A 21 53.83 2.93 -7.53
C THR A 21 53.82 2.73 -6.01
N LYS A 22 54.79 3.28 -5.28
CA LYS A 22 54.85 3.29 -3.81
C LYS A 22 53.79 4.22 -3.18
N GLN A 23 53.57 5.39 -3.77
CA GLN A 23 52.50 6.31 -3.35
C GLN A 23 51.11 5.74 -3.65
N ARG A 24 50.92 5.05 -4.79
CA ARG A 24 49.66 4.35 -5.11
C ARG A 24 49.36 3.22 -4.11
N LYS A 25 50.37 2.44 -3.70
CA LYS A 25 50.21 1.41 -2.65
C LYS A 25 49.81 2.02 -1.30
N LEU A 26 50.46 3.12 -0.88
CA LEU A 26 50.10 3.84 0.35
C LEU A 26 48.69 4.44 0.27
N PHE A 27 48.30 5.03 -0.87
CA PHE A 27 46.97 5.59 -1.09
C PHE A 27 45.88 4.51 -1.06
N ASN A 28 46.13 3.35 -1.67
CA ASN A 28 45.22 2.21 -1.63
C ASN A 28 45.06 1.68 -0.18
N SER A 29 46.16 1.57 0.58
CA SER A 29 46.08 1.16 1.98
C SER A 29 45.29 2.15 2.84
N VAL A 30 45.49 3.45 2.66
CA VAL A 30 44.73 4.49 3.37
C VAL A 30 43.25 4.45 3.01
N MET A 31 42.92 4.26 1.72
CA MET A 31 41.53 4.12 1.28
C MET A 31 40.84 2.89 1.85
N ILE A 32 41.54 1.75 1.94
CA ILE A 32 41.01 0.54 2.58
C ILE A 32 40.70 0.80 4.06
N VAL A 33 41.61 1.48 4.78
CA VAL A 33 41.40 1.82 6.19
C VAL A 33 40.20 2.76 6.37
N ILE A 34 40.05 3.78 5.51
CA ILE A 34 38.88 4.67 5.51
C ILE A 34 37.60 3.88 5.25
N PHE A 35 37.61 2.97 4.29
CA PHE A 35 36.44 2.15 3.95
C PHE A 35 36.02 1.25 5.12
N LEU A 36 36.99 0.63 5.81
CA LEU A 36 36.73 -0.17 7.01
C LEU A 36 36.15 0.67 8.16
N LEU A 37 36.63 1.90 8.35
CA LEU A 37 36.10 2.82 9.36
C LEU A 37 34.65 3.23 9.05
N ILE A 38 34.35 3.51 7.78
CA ILE A 38 32.97 3.80 7.35
C ILE A 38 32.08 2.59 7.58
N PHE A 39 32.53 1.38 7.21
CA PHE A 39 31.75 0.16 7.37
C PHE A 39 31.47 -0.16 8.85
N ALA A 40 32.48 0.02 9.72
CA ALA A 40 32.31 -0.09 11.16
C ALA A 40 31.34 0.97 11.71
N GLY A 41 31.43 2.21 11.22
CA GLY A 41 30.51 3.29 11.56
C GLY A 41 29.07 3.02 11.17
N VAL A 42 28.83 2.47 9.97
CA VAL A 42 27.51 2.05 9.48
C VAL A 42 26.93 0.97 10.40
N ASN A 43 27.72 -0.04 10.78
CA ASN A 43 27.26 -1.09 11.68
C ASN A 43 26.88 -0.54 13.07
N VAL A 44 27.66 0.38 13.63
CA VAL A 44 27.35 1.04 14.91
C VAL A 44 26.08 1.88 14.79
N PHE A 45 25.93 2.64 13.70
CA PHE A 45 24.76 3.47 13.44
C PHE A 45 23.48 2.64 13.23
N ALA A 46 23.57 1.54 12.47
CA ALA A 46 22.48 0.59 12.28
C ALA A 46 22.07 -0.06 13.60
N THR A 47 23.03 -0.49 14.41
CA THR A 47 22.78 -1.05 15.75
C THR A 47 22.11 -0.02 16.66
N PHE A 48 22.55 1.24 16.60
CA PHE A 48 21.93 2.33 17.36
C PHE A 48 20.49 2.60 16.93
N LEU A 49 20.20 2.62 15.62
CA LEU A 49 18.84 2.77 15.09
C LEU A 49 17.92 1.64 15.54
N VAL A 50 18.36 0.39 15.40
CA VAL A 50 17.59 -0.80 15.84
C VAL A 50 17.33 -0.77 17.35
N ASN A 51 18.32 -0.38 18.16
CA ASN A 51 18.15 -0.30 19.61
C ASN A 51 17.26 0.87 20.05
N ARG A 52 17.25 1.98 19.31
CA ARG A 52 16.46 3.18 19.63
C ARG A 52 15.01 3.09 19.14
N PHE A 53 14.81 2.37 18.03
CA PHE A 53 13.54 2.13 17.36
C PHE A 53 13.38 0.62 17.10
N PRO A 54 13.00 -0.17 18.12
CA PRO A 54 12.96 -1.65 18.07
C PRO A 54 11.90 -2.26 17.13
N GLY A 55 11.36 -1.48 16.18
CA GLY A 55 10.51 -1.93 15.10
C GLY A 55 10.64 -1.05 13.85
N LEU A 56 11.82 -0.46 13.63
CA LEU A 56 12.09 0.34 12.45
C LEU A 56 12.21 -0.58 11.21
N GLU A 57 11.11 -0.78 10.50
CA GLU A 57 11.13 -1.36 9.15
C GLU A 57 11.42 -0.23 8.16
N LEU A 58 12.70 -0.09 7.79
CA LEU A 58 13.10 0.88 6.78
C LEU A 58 12.71 0.34 5.41
N ASP A 59 11.62 0.87 4.87
CA ASP A 59 11.28 0.63 3.48
C ASP A 59 12.26 1.39 2.56
N PHE A 60 13.16 0.63 1.91
CA PHE A 60 14.13 1.15 0.95
C PHE A 60 13.63 1.13 -0.50
N THR A 61 12.36 0.79 -0.74
CA THR A 61 11.76 0.94 -2.06
C THR A 61 11.61 2.42 -2.39
N SER A 62 11.76 2.78 -3.67
CA SER A 62 11.77 4.18 -4.11
C SER A 62 10.46 4.94 -3.85
N GLN A 63 9.42 4.24 -3.41
CA GLN A 63 8.05 4.75 -3.25
C GLN A 63 7.46 4.48 -1.85
N GLY A 64 8.19 3.88 -0.90
CA GLY A 64 7.63 3.57 0.43
C GLY A 64 6.44 2.61 0.36
N VAL A 65 6.53 1.62 -0.53
CA VAL A 65 5.40 0.78 -0.96
C VAL A 65 4.92 -0.23 0.11
N TYR A 66 5.67 -0.36 1.21
CA TYR A 66 5.39 -1.21 2.37
C TYR A 66 5.08 -0.40 3.64
N SER A 67 5.22 0.92 3.62
CA SER A 67 4.88 1.81 4.75
C SER A 67 3.49 2.41 4.59
N LEU A 68 2.80 2.62 5.71
CA LEU A 68 1.52 3.33 5.72
C LEU A 68 1.71 4.83 5.45
N GLN A 69 0.68 5.48 4.90
CA GLN A 69 0.66 6.93 4.83
C GLN A 69 0.48 7.51 6.23
N LYS A 70 1.13 8.65 6.49
CA LYS A 70 1.08 9.33 7.80
C LYS A 70 -0.34 9.59 8.30
N THR A 71 -1.28 9.89 7.40
CA THR A 71 -2.69 10.10 7.75
C THR A 71 -3.36 8.82 8.26
N THR A 72 -2.98 7.67 7.72
CA THR A 72 -3.46 6.36 8.16
C THR A 72 -2.84 6.00 9.51
N GLU A 73 -1.53 6.24 9.68
CA GLU A 73 -0.85 6.08 10.96
C GLU A 73 -1.53 6.88 12.07
N GLU A 74 -1.79 8.17 11.83
CA GLU A 74 -2.47 9.05 12.79
C GLU A 74 -3.89 8.54 13.10
N TYR A 75 -4.66 8.10 12.09
CA TYR A 75 -6.00 7.57 12.32
C TYR A 75 -5.98 6.31 13.20
N LEU A 76 -5.08 5.36 12.90
CA LEU A 76 -4.97 4.10 13.65
C LEU A 76 -4.43 4.29 15.07
N GLU A 77 -3.61 5.32 15.30
CA GLU A 77 -3.08 5.67 16.64
C GLU A 77 -4.18 6.17 17.59
N TYR A 78 -5.14 6.95 17.07
CA TYR A 78 -6.20 7.57 17.89
C TYR A 78 -7.55 6.85 17.82
N MET A 79 -7.66 5.77 17.04
CA MET A 79 -8.87 4.97 16.99
C MET A 79 -9.18 4.37 18.37
N GLU A 80 -10.44 4.39 18.78
CA GLU A 80 -10.88 3.83 20.07
C GLU A 80 -11.47 2.42 19.94
N THR A 81 -11.98 2.08 18.75
CA THR A 81 -12.67 0.82 18.45
C THR A 81 -11.68 -0.28 18.09
N GLU A 82 -11.86 -1.47 18.66
CA GLU A 82 -11.05 -2.63 18.33
C GLU A 82 -11.57 -3.29 17.06
N VAL A 83 -10.68 -3.51 16.10
CA VAL A 83 -10.99 -4.09 14.79
C VAL A 83 -10.12 -5.30 14.52
N THR A 84 -10.70 -6.33 13.92
CA THR A 84 -9.97 -7.51 13.43
C THR A 84 -9.97 -7.55 11.91
N LEU A 85 -8.77 -7.67 11.33
CA LEU A 85 -8.51 -7.94 9.92
C LEU A 85 -8.29 -9.44 9.75
N LYS A 86 -9.22 -10.14 9.09
CA LYS A 86 -9.15 -11.59 8.85
C LYS A 86 -8.82 -11.85 7.38
N VAL A 87 -7.58 -12.22 7.11
CA VAL A 87 -7.13 -12.62 5.78
C VAL A 87 -7.63 -14.04 5.51
N LEU A 88 -8.41 -14.23 4.46
CA LEU A 88 -9.12 -15.48 4.13
C LEU A 88 -8.24 -16.52 3.41
N LYS A 89 -6.93 -16.47 3.65
CA LYS A 89 -5.94 -17.44 3.16
C LYS A 89 -4.90 -17.67 4.25
N GLU A 90 -4.24 -18.83 4.22
CA GLU A 90 -3.04 -19.02 5.03
C GLU A 90 -1.93 -18.09 4.56
N GLU A 91 -1.13 -17.57 5.49
CA GLU A 91 -0.05 -16.64 5.18
C GLU A 91 0.94 -17.22 4.15
N ALA A 92 1.27 -18.51 4.26
CA ALA A 92 2.18 -19.18 3.32
C ALA A 92 1.60 -19.28 1.90
N GLU A 93 0.28 -19.46 1.76
CA GLU A 93 -0.41 -19.46 0.46
C GLU A 93 -0.67 -18.04 -0.06
N PHE A 94 -0.77 -17.07 0.84
CA PHE A 94 -0.94 -15.66 0.51
C PHE A 94 0.38 -15.08 -0.03
N VAL A 95 1.51 -15.41 0.57
CA VAL A 95 2.84 -14.90 0.18
C VAL A 95 3.53 -15.78 -0.87
N GLY A 96 3.16 -17.06 -0.98
CA GLY A 96 3.84 -18.06 -1.81
C GLY A 96 3.45 -18.11 -3.28
N ILE A 97 2.44 -17.36 -3.72
CA ILE A 97 2.13 -17.21 -5.15
C ILE A 97 3.16 -16.22 -5.71
N ASP A 98 3.71 -16.49 -6.92
CA ASP A 98 4.70 -15.72 -7.70
C ASP A 98 4.29 -14.26 -8.03
N ALA A 99 3.79 -13.56 -7.04
CA ALA A 99 2.94 -12.40 -7.10
C ALA A 99 3.42 -11.41 -6.04
N ASN A 100 4.41 -10.60 -6.41
CA ASN A 100 4.98 -9.55 -5.54
C ASN A 100 3.93 -8.68 -4.83
N TYR A 101 2.72 -8.57 -5.41
CA TYR A 101 1.60 -7.84 -4.87
C TYR A 101 0.99 -8.44 -3.58
N ALA A 102 0.98 -9.77 -3.43
CA ALA A 102 0.39 -10.39 -2.25
C ALA A 102 1.33 -10.26 -1.03
N TYR A 103 2.64 -10.32 -1.24
CA TYR A 103 3.63 -9.96 -0.22
C TYR A 103 3.44 -8.52 0.25
N GLN A 104 3.28 -7.59 -0.69
CA GLN A 104 3.10 -6.18 -0.37
C GLN A 104 1.84 -5.91 0.46
N VAL A 105 0.70 -6.48 0.07
CA VAL A 105 -0.54 -6.40 0.85
C VAL A 105 -0.33 -6.98 2.25
N ASN A 106 0.38 -8.10 2.37
CA ASN A 106 0.68 -8.70 3.66
C ASN A 106 1.47 -7.75 4.56
N GLN A 107 2.50 -7.09 4.01
CA GLN A 107 3.30 -6.12 4.76
C GLN A 107 2.46 -4.94 5.25
N LEU A 108 1.60 -4.37 4.38
CA LEU A 108 0.75 -3.25 4.79
C LEU A 108 -0.27 -3.65 5.87
N LEU A 109 -0.87 -4.83 5.77
CA LEU A 109 -1.75 -5.36 6.82
C LEU A 109 -0.99 -5.62 8.13
N ARG A 110 0.25 -6.12 8.05
CA ARG A 110 1.12 -6.31 9.21
C ARG A 110 1.47 -4.98 9.87
N GLU A 111 1.81 -3.96 9.10
CA GLU A 111 2.08 -2.62 9.61
C GLU A 111 0.84 -2.03 10.31
N MET A 112 -0.36 -2.19 9.75
CA MET A 112 -1.61 -1.79 10.43
C MET A 112 -1.82 -2.53 11.75
N SER A 113 -1.45 -3.81 11.83
CA SER A 113 -1.60 -4.62 13.05
C SER A 113 -0.63 -4.27 14.18
N ARG A 114 0.29 -3.32 13.95
CA ARG A 114 1.20 -2.81 14.99
C ARG A 114 0.52 -1.83 15.93
N TYR A 115 -0.66 -1.32 15.55
CA TYR A 115 -1.48 -0.43 16.36
C TYR A 115 -2.36 -1.25 17.31
N ASP A 116 -2.46 -0.82 18.57
CA ASP A 116 -3.10 -1.57 19.66
C ASP A 116 -4.54 -2.01 19.38
N LYS A 117 -5.25 -1.28 18.52
CA LYS A 117 -6.66 -1.50 18.21
C LYS A 117 -6.90 -2.31 16.94
N VAL A 118 -5.85 -2.78 16.27
CA VAL A 118 -5.94 -3.59 15.06
C VAL A 118 -5.36 -4.97 15.31
N THR A 119 -6.19 -5.99 15.18
CA THR A 119 -5.75 -7.40 15.25
C THR A 119 -5.71 -7.98 13.84
N LEU A 120 -4.63 -8.69 13.48
CA LEU A 120 -4.51 -9.39 12.21
C LEU A 120 -4.56 -10.90 12.42
N GLU A 121 -5.46 -11.57 11.70
CA GLU A 121 -5.64 -13.01 11.73
C GLU A 121 -5.59 -13.59 10.32
N TYR A 122 -5.02 -14.78 10.19
CA TYR A 122 -5.05 -15.56 8.95
C TYR A 122 -5.98 -16.74 9.14
N VAL A 123 -7.01 -16.83 8.31
CA VAL A 123 -8.03 -17.86 8.35
C VAL A 123 -7.92 -18.69 7.09
N ASN A 124 -7.52 -19.96 7.24
CA ASN A 124 -7.64 -20.91 6.16
C ASN A 124 -9.12 -21.26 5.96
N VAL A 125 -9.79 -20.71 4.96
CA VAL A 125 -11.22 -21.01 4.71
C VAL A 125 -11.42 -22.43 4.14
N ALA A 126 -10.38 -23.07 3.61
CA ALA A 126 -10.44 -24.47 3.17
C ALA A 126 -10.29 -25.47 4.34
N ALA A 127 -9.51 -25.13 5.38
CA ALA A 127 -9.32 -25.96 6.56
C ALA A 127 -10.27 -25.60 7.73
N THR A 128 -10.60 -24.32 7.88
CA THR A 128 -11.61 -23.80 8.82
C THR A 128 -12.96 -23.97 8.17
N SER A 129 -13.89 -24.64 8.85
CA SER A 129 -15.19 -25.01 8.30
C SER A 129 -15.89 -23.84 7.60
N MET A 130 -15.92 -23.85 6.26
CA MET A 130 -16.67 -22.90 5.40
C MET A 130 -18.08 -22.63 5.96
N LYS A 131 -18.71 -23.66 6.54
CA LYS A 131 -19.98 -23.56 7.26
C LYS A 131 -19.97 -22.51 8.38
N ALA A 132 -19.00 -22.54 9.30
CA ALA A 132 -18.90 -21.57 10.39
C ALA A 132 -18.65 -20.14 9.87
N MET A 133 -17.84 -20.00 8.81
CA MET A 133 -17.60 -18.69 8.18
C MET A 133 -18.87 -18.15 7.51
N SER A 134 -19.60 -18.99 6.77
CA SER A 134 -20.87 -18.60 6.15
C SER A 134 -21.99 -18.31 7.15
N GLU A 135 -21.95 -18.95 8.33
CA GLU A 135 -22.90 -18.69 9.42
C GLU A 135 -22.57 -17.39 10.16
N LYS A 136 -21.27 -17.09 10.37
CA LYS A 136 -20.83 -15.86 11.04
C LYS A 136 -20.94 -14.63 10.14
N TYR A 137 -20.69 -14.79 8.83
CA TYR A 137 -20.73 -13.72 7.84
C TYR A 137 -21.72 -14.06 6.71
N PRO A 138 -23.04 -14.01 7.00
CA PRO A 138 -24.07 -14.42 6.06
C PRO A 138 -24.17 -13.52 4.81
N ASP A 139 -23.72 -12.27 4.90
CA ASP A 139 -23.82 -11.29 3.81
C ASP A 139 -22.63 -11.37 2.84
N VAL A 140 -21.61 -12.18 3.14
CA VAL A 140 -20.46 -12.39 2.26
C VAL A 140 -20.83 -13.36 1.15
N ASN A 141 -20.48 -13.00 -0.10
CA ASN A 141 -20.62 -13.90 -1.23
C ASN A 141 -19.50 -14.97 -1.22
N TRP A 142 -19.73 -16.05 -0.46
CA TRP A 142 -18.79 -17.18 -0.37
C TRP A 142 -18.60 -17.97 -1.66
N SER A 143 -19.40 -17.70 -2.71
CA SER A 143 -19.19 -18.27 -4.04
C SER A 143 -18.16 -17.49 -4.86
N SER A 144 -17.81 -16.26 -4.45
CA SER A 144 -16.72 -15.50 -5.05
C SER A 144 -15.38 -16.11 -4.63
N SER A 145 -14.53 -16.43 -5.61
CA SER A 145 -13.13 -16.78 -5.34
C SER A 145 -12.26 -15.54 -5.04
N GLY A 146 -12.86 -14.34 -5.07
CA GLY A 146 -12.18 -13.06 -4.89
C GLY A 146 -12.06 -12.59 -3.44
N ASN A 147 -12.76 -13.21 -2.49
CA ASN A 147 -12.77 -12.77 -1.08
C ASN A 147 -11.34 -12.82 -0.50
N MET A 148 -10.88 -11.69 0.04
CA MET A 148 -9.51 -11.53 0.52
C MET A 148 -9.43 -11.26 2.02
N VAL A 149 -10.10 -10.22 2.49
CA VAL A 149 -9.99 -9.75 3.89
C VAL A 149 -11.37 -9.41 4.43
N ILE A 150 -11.71 -9.92 5.61
CA ILE A 150 -12.85 -9.43 6.39
C ILE A 150 -12.35 -8.43 7.41
N VAL A 151 -12.92 -7.24 7.42
CA VAL A 151 -12.71 -6.21 8.44
C VAL A 151 -13.90 -6.26 9.39
N GLU A 152 -13.67 -6.52 10.68
CA GLU A 152 -14.71 -6.73 11.69
C GLU A 152 -14.52 -5.81 12.88
N ASP A 153 -15.56 -5.07 13.27
CA ASP A 153 -15.61 -4.32 14.54
C ASP A 153 -15.91 -5.30 15.68
N ASN A 154 -14.99 -5.42 16.63
CA ASN A 154 -15.07 -6.38 17.73
C ASN A 154 -16.16 -6.03 18.75
N ASN A 155 -16.60 -4.77 18.82
CA ASN A 155 -17.61 -4.31 19.77
C ASN A 155 -19.03 -4.54 19.23
N THR A 156 -19.25 -4.24 17.95
CA THR A 156 -20.60 -4.30 17.34
C THR A 156 -20.85 -5.56 16.52
N GLY A 157 -19.79 -6.26 16.11
CA GLY A 157 -19.85 -7.39 15.18
C GLY A 157 -20.18 -6.98 13.74
N LYS A 158 -20.23 -5.68 13.44
CA LYS A 158 -20.34 -5.19 12.05
C LYS A 158 -19.08 -5.58 11.28
N TYR A 159 -19.26 -5.96 10.03
CA TYR A 159 -18.15 -6.40 9.19
C TYR A 159 -18.33 -5.96 7.73
N GLU A 160 -17.21 -5.91 7.02
CA GLU A 160 -17.15 -5.75 5.57
C GLU A 160 -16.13 -6.74 4.99
N CYS A 161 -16.46 -7.34 3.85
CA CYS A 161 -15.56 -8.25 3.14
C CYS A 161 -15.00 -7.55 1.91
N LEU A 162 -13.68 -7.40 1.87
CA LEU A 162 -12.92 -6.87 0.74
C LEU A 162 -12.55 -8.02 -0.20
N GLU A 163 -12.90 -7.86 -1.47
CA GLU A 163 -12.52 -8.75 -2.56
C GLU A 163 -11.25 -8.27 -3.28
N ILE A 164 -10.70 -9.11 -4.15
CA ILE A 164 -9.48 -8.84 -4.91
C ILE A 164 -9.55 -7.52 -5.71
N TYR A 165 -10.73 -7.17 -6.21
CA TYR A 165 -10.96 -5.95 -6.99
C TYR A 165 -11.07 -4.69 -6.12
N ASP A 166 -11.39 -4.84 -4.84
CA ASP A 166 -11.40 -3.71 -3.90
C ASP A 166 -9.97 -3.38 -3.46
N VAL A 167 -9.07 -4.36 -3.51
CA VAL A 167 -7.69 -4.25 -3.04
C VAL A 167 -6.72 -3.94 -4.17
N PHE A 168 -7.01 -4.37 -5.39
CA PHE A 168 -6.15 -4.20 -6.55
C PHE A 168 -6.86 -3.55 -7.73
N ALA A 169 -6.10 -2.79 -8.53
CA ALA A 169 -6.51 -2.35 -9.86
C ALA A 169 -5.98 -3.35 -10.90
N PRO A 170 -6.79 -4.35 -11.34
CA PRO A 170 -6.41 -5.16 -12.48
C PRO A 170 -6.51 -4.33 -13.76
N SER A 171 -5.50 -4.47 -14.59
CA SER A 171 -5.42 -3.94 -15.94
C SER A 171 -5.14 -5.11 -16.89
N TYR A 172 -5.43 -4.90 -18.17
CA TYR A 172 -5.24 -5.90 -19.21
C TYR A 172 -4.15 -5.41 -20.15
N ASP A 173 -3.20 -6.29 -20.47
CA ASP A 173 -2.23 -5.99 -21.51
C ASP A 173 -2.89 -6.08 -22.91
N THR A 174 -2.10 -5.90 -23.96
CA THR A 174 -2.62 -5.92 -25.33
C THR A 174 -3.11 -7.31 -25.76
N ASP A 175 -2.66 -8.36 -25.08
CA ASP A 175 -3.00 -9.76 -25.33
C ASP A 175 -4.17 -10.25 -24.44
N GLY A 176 -4.66 -9.39 -23.53
CA GLY A 176 -5.77 -9.68 -22.64
C GLY A 176 -5.36 -10.36 -21.32
N GLU A 177 -4.06 -10.42 -21.03
CA GLU A 177 -3.56 -10.97 -19.77
C GLU A 177 -3.73 -9.95 -18.64
N ILE A 178 -4.15 -10.43 -17.47
CA ILE A 178 -4.38 -9.60 -16.29
C ILE A 178 -3.05 -9.28 -15.62
N TYR A 179 -2.77 -8.00 -15.42
CA TYR A 179 -1.70 -7.52 -14.57
C TYR A 179 -2.22 -6.48 -13.56
N ILE A 180 -1.52 -6.29 -12.46
CA ILE A 180 -1.91 -5.32 -11.44
C ILE A 180 -1.25 -3.98 -11.74
N SER A 181 -2.04 -2.95 -12.03
CA SER A 181 -1.56 -1.59 -12.29
C SER A 181 -1.46 -0.72 -11.05
N GLY A 182 -2.05 -1.14 -9.93
CA GLY A 182 -2.04 -0.42 -8.66
C GLY A 182 -2.66 -1.24 -7.54
N GLN A 183 -2.42 -0.82 -6.30
CA GLN A 183 -3.02 -1.39 -5.10
C GLN A 183 -3.74 -0.29 -4.32
N TYR A 184 -4.83 -0.66 -3.66
CA TYR A 184 -5.67 0.20 -2.83
C TYR A 184 -5.87 -0.36 -1.42
N ILE A 185 -5.07 -1.36 -1.01
CA ILE A 185 -5.28 -2.05 0.28
C ILE A 185 -5.41 -1.09 1.45
N GLU A 186 -4.55 -0.08 1.52
CA GLU A 186 -4.54 0.87 2.64
C GLU A 186 -5.84 1.67 2.69
N GLN A 187 -6.26 2.19 1.52
CA GLN A 187 -7.48 2.96 1.39
C GLN A 187 -8.71 2.09 1.67
N SER A 188 -8.77 0.88 1.11
CA SER A 188 -9.92 -0.01 1.22
C SER A 188 -10.12 -0.50 2.66
N VAL A 189 -9.05 -0.90 3.34
CA VAL A 189 -9.13 -1.29 4.76
C VAL A 189 -9.53 -0.11 5.62
N LEU A 190 -8.93 1.07 5.41
CA LEU A 190 -9.25 2.27 6.19
C LEU A 190 -10.71 2.70 6.00
N SER A 191 -11.21 2.68 4.77
CA SER A 191 -12.60 2.98 4.44
C SER A 191 -13.55 2.01 5.13
N SER A 192 -13.24 0.71 5.08
CA SER A 192 -14.01 -0.32 5.78
C SER A 192 -14.04 -0.11 7.28
N ILE A 193 -12.90 0.21 7.90
CA ILE A 193 -12.84 0.54 9.33
C ILE A 193 -13.78 1.71 9.64
N GLN A 194 -13.68 2.81 8.89
CA GLN A 194 -14.53 3.98 9.11
C GLN A 194 -16.02 3.64 8.96
N LYS A 195 -16.36 2.84 7.95
CA LYS A 195 -17.74 2.42 7.67
C LYS A 195 -18.34 1.55 8.77
N ILE A 196 -17.62 0.53 9.23
CA ILE A 196 -18.15 -0.38 10.24
C ILE A 196 -18.13 0.23 11.65
N THR A 197 -17.16 1.09 11.95
CA THR A 197 -17.02 1.74 13.27
C THR A 197 -17.81 3.05 13.40
N ALA A 198 -18.43 3.55 12.32
CA ALA A 198 -19.25 4.74 12.37
C ALA A 198 -20.42 4.60 13.35
N GLU A 199 -20.44 5.44 14.39
CA GLU A 199 -21.55 5.53 15.35
C GLU A 199 -22.84 6.05 14.70
N ARG A 200 -22.70 6.88 13.67
CA ARG A 200 -23.80 7.54 12.98
C ARG A 200 -23.55 7.54 11.48
N VAL A 201 -24.48 6.95 10.74
CA VAL A 201 -24.52 7.04 9.27
C VAL A 201 -25.18 8.35 8.88
N VAL A 202 -24.48 9.18 8.11
CA VAL A 202 -25.02 10.45 7.61
C VAL A 202 -25.74 10.19 6.30
N LYS A 203 -27.04 10.52 6.25
CA LYS A 203 -27.86 10.43 5.04
C LYS A 203 -27.66 11.67 4.16
N ILE A 204 -27.36 11.46 2.88
CA ILE A 204 -27.21 12.52 1.88
C ILE A 204 -28.26 12.31 0.79
N ALA A 205 -29.12 13.32 0.61
CA ALA A 205 -30.11 13.35 -0.46
C ALA A 205 -29.50 13.95 -1.74
N LEU A 206 -29.51 13.19 -2.82
CA LEU A 206 -29.15 13.62 -4.16
C LEU A 206 -30.41 14.05 -4.91
N SER A 207 -30.51 15.35 -5.19
CA SER A 207 -31.58 15.89 -6.02
C SER A 207 -31.44 15.39 -7.46
N THR A 208 -32.48 14.74 -7.98
CA THR A 208 -32.64 14.39 -9.40
C THR A 208 -33.82 15.15 -10.00
N GLY A 209 -33.84 15.32 -11.32
CA GLY A 209 -35.00 15.89 -12.04
C GLY A 209 -34.66 16.51 -13.40
N ASN A 210 -33.41 16.91 -13.65
CA ASN A 210 -32.98 17.53 -14.91
C ASN A 210 -32.00 16.66 -15.71
N GLY A 211 -32.16 15.33 -15.63
CA GLY A 211 -31.32 14.38 -16.35
C GLY A 211 -29.99 14.06 -15.66
N GLU A 212 -29.90 14.26 -14.34
CA GLU A 212 -28.82 13.73 -13.52
C GLU A 212 -28.91 12.19 -13.46
N PHE A 213 -27.81 11.50 -13.73
CA PHE A 213 -27.71 10.04 -13.63
C PHE A 213 -26.68 9.67 -12.57
N PHE A 214 -27.12 9.23 -11.40
CA PHE A 214 -26.27 8.67 -10.33
C PHE A 214 -26.23 7.15 -10.42
N ASN A 215 -25.93 6.62 -11.61
CA ASN A 215 -26.00 5.18 -11.82
C ASN A 215 -24.78 4.47 -11.20
N LYS A 216 -25.01 3.44 -10.39
CA LYS A 216 -24.02 2.60 -9.69
C LYS A 216 -23.36 1.57 -10.63
N SER A 217 -22.95 2.00 -11.83
CA SER A 217 -22.46 1.13 -12.89
C SER A 217 -21.00 1.44 -13.24
N SER A 218 -20.17 0.40 -13.26
CA SER A 218 -18.74 0.41 -13.57
C SER A 218 -18.37 0.86 -15.00
N ASN A 219 -19.35 1.30 -15.81
CA ASN A 219 -19.17 1.55 -17.24
C ASN A 219 -19.71 2.90 -17.75
N LEU A 220 -19.95 3.91 -16.91
CA LEU A 220 -20.39 5.23 -17.39
C LEU A 220 -19.40 6.35 -17.02
N ASN A 221 -18.85 6.98 -18.06
CA ASN A 221 -17.90 8.12 -18.06
C ASN A 221 -18.49 9.44 -17.50
N SER A 222 -19.41 9.37 -16.54
CA SER A 222 -20.11 10.52 -15.99
C SER A 222 -19.53 10.88 -14.62
N TYR A 223 -18.95 12.07 -14.50
CA TYR A 223 -18.39 12.60 -13.24
C TYR A 223 -19.38 12.55 -12.05
N CYS A 224 -20.69 12.51 -12.32
CA CYS A 224 -21.73 12.39 -11.29
C CYS A 224 -21.86 10.99 -10.68
N SER A 225 -21.26 9.93 -11.25
CA SER A 225 -21.43 8.55 -10.78
C SER A 225 -20.42 8.12 -9.71
N TYR A 226 -19.28 8.81 -9.58
CA TYR A 226 -18.22 8.43 -8.63
C TYR A 226 -18.42 8.99 -7.22
N LEU A 227 -19.03 10.16 -7.09
CA LEU A 227 -19.26 10.78 -5.78
C LEU A 227 -20.14 9.92 -4.86
N PRO A 228 -21.27 9.34 -5.32
CA PRO A 228 -22.06 8.44 -4.49
C PRO A 228 -21.27 7.24 -3.98
N VAL A 229 -20.42 6.63 -4.82
CA VAL A 229 -19.57 5.49 -4.45
C VAL A 229 -18.61 5.86 -3.32
N ILE A 230 -17.84 6.94 -3.51
CA ILE A 230 -16.88 7.42 -2.50
C ILE A 230 -17.60 7.73 -1.18
N LEU A 231 -18.78 8.36 -1.22
CA LEU A 231 -19.54 8.67 -0.01
C LEU A 231 -20.04 7.39 0.68
N GLU A 232 -20.59 6.43 -0.04
CA GLU A 232 -21.02 5.15 0.55
C GLU A 232 -19.86 4.36 1.16
N ASP A 233 -18.68 4.39 0.53
CA ASP A 233 -17.48 3.74 1.06
C ASP A 233 -17.01 4.40 2.37
N ASN A 234 -17.34 5.67 2.59
CA ASN A 234 -16.94 6.47 3.76
C ASN A 234 -18.07 6.66 4.78
N ALA A 235 -18.93 5.65 4.97
CA ALA A 235 -19.99 5.62 5.98
C ALA A 235 -21.16 6.60 5.78
N TYR A 236 -21.39 7.07 4.54
CA TYR A 236 -22.59 7.83 4.19
C TYR A 236 -23.66 6.92 3.58
N GLU A 237 -24.93 7.30 3.74
CA GLU A 237 -26.06 6.65 3.08
C GLU A 237 -26.61 7.62 2.03
N MET A 238 -26.69 7.18 0.78
CA MET A 238 -27.15 8.01 -0.33
C MET A 238 -28.60 7.71 -0.67
N GLU A 239 -29.43 8.74 -0.83
CA GLU A 239 -30.82 8.64 -1.27
C GLU A 239 -31.06 9.57 -2.46
N GLU A 240 -31.66 9.06 -3.55
CA GLU A 240 -32.09 9.90 -4.65
C GLU A 240 -33.47 10.50 -4.37
N VAL A 241 -33.58 11.82 -4.50
CA VAL A 241 -34.84 12.55 -4.33
C VAL A 241 -35.17 13.25 -5.64
N ASN A 242 -36.19 12.77 -6.33
CA ASN A 242 -36.69 13.44 -7.52
C ASN A 242 -37.48 14.69 -7.13
N LEU A 243 -37.05 15.86 -7.63
CA LEU A 243 -37.67 17.15 -7.40
C LEU A 243 -38.68 17.56 -8.49
N LEU A 244 -38.95 16.71 -9.48
CA LEU A 244 -39.95 16.91 -10.54
C LEU A 244 -41.03 15.82 -10.59
#